data_AF-A0A8J2QZN9-F1
#
_entry.id   AF-A0A8J2QZN9-F1
#
_cell.length_a   1.000
_cell.length_b   1.000
_cell.length_c   1.000
_cell.angle_alpha   90.00
_cell.angle_beta   90.00
_cell.angle_gamma   90.00
#
_symmetry.space_group_name_H-M   'P 1'
#
loop_
_entity.id
_entity.type
_entity.pdbx_description
1 polymer ?
#
loop_
_entity_poly.entity_id
_entity_poly.type
_entity_poly.pdbx_seq_one_letter_code
_entity_poly.pdbx_strand_id
1 'polypeptide(L)'
;MIRERLMLVPKEEFLAVDEQIIPTKCRHELKQYNPAKPHKWGYKNQVLSGVSGFSYDFDIFAGDQSNSYPSDAPDLGVSSNIVTRLTSTVPQHQNYKICFDNWFNSPNLQVYLYKKGLLPLGTVRLNRVPNSNMSSEKELKKRGRGSMAEKVAVIDKVKLSLVSWFDNKNVNLLSAYVGSEPTTTKRRYVRQDKEYVYIPSPQAVDVYNRHMGGVD
;
A
#
# COMPACT_ATOMS: atom_id res chain seq x y z
N MET A 1 9.62 26.55 -4.20
CA MET A 1 9.70 25.82 -2.91
C MET A 1 10.13 24.37 -3.19
N ILE A 2 10.91 23.67 -2.34
CA ILE A 2 11.56 22.37 -2.67
C ILE A 2 10.59 21.34 -3.27
N ARG A 3 9.41 21.19 -2.67
CA ARG A 3 8.36 20.26 -3.10
C ARG A 3 7.95 20.45 -4.58
N GLU A 4 7.75 21.70 -5.00
CA GLU A 4 7.38 22.02 -6.40
C GLU A 4 8.46 21.57 -7.39
N ARG A 5 9.74 21.65 -7.02
CA ARG A 5 10.83 21.16 -7.87
C ARG A 5 10.84 19.64 -7.98
N LEU A 6 10.52 18.93 -6.90
CA LEU A 6 10.41 17.46 -6.92
C LEU A 6 9.25 17.00 -7.82
N MET A 7 8.13 17.71 -7.79
CA MET A 7 6.96 17.40 -8.63
C MET A 7 7.24 17.46 -10.13
N LEU A 8 8.22 18.27 -10.56
CA LEU A 8 8.65 18.41 -11.96
C LEU A 8 9.51 17.24 -12.44
N VAL A 9 10.03 16.41 -11.54
CA VAL A 9 10.89 15.29 -11.91
C VAL A 9 10.03 14.19 -12.57
N PRO A 10 10.43 13.65 -13.73
CA PRO A 10 9.75 12.52 -14.35
C PRO A 10 9.68 11.33 -13.39
N LYS A 11 8.46 10.79 -13.24
CA LYS A 11 8.17 9.73 -12.28
C LYS A 11 8.45 8.36 -12.89
N GLU A 12 9.03 7.47 -12.10
CA GLU A 12 9.06 6.03 -12.38
C GLU A 12 7.63 5.46 -12.46
N GLU A 13 7.44 4.44 -13.29
CA GLU A 13 6.12 3.81 -13.49
C GLU A 13 5.58 3.17 -12.20
N PHE A 14 6.46 2.63 -11.37
CA PHE A 14 6.14 1.99 -10.10
C PHE A 14 6.45 2.95 -8.96
N LEU A 15 5.40 3.30 -8.23
CA LEU A 15 5.47 4.26 -7.14
C LEU A 15 4.93 3.62 -5.86
N ALA A 16 5.44 4.07 -4.71
CA ALA A 16 4.98 3.69 -3.39
C ALA A 16 4.60 4.93 -2.58
N VAL A 17 3.51 4.83 -1.82
CA VAL A 17 3.17 5.78 -0.76
C VAL A 17 3.35 5.12 0.58
N ASP A 18 4.19 5.72 1.42
CA ASP A 18 4.40 5.27 2.80
C ASP A 18 4.84 6.42 3.72
N GLU A 19 4.96 6.11 5.00
CA GLU A 19 5.35 7.02 6.07
C GLU A 19 6.85 6.95 6.42
N GLN A 20 7.45 8.11 6.57
CA GLN A 20 8.80 8.30 7.08
C GLN A 20 8.78 9.13 8.38
N ILE A 21 9.72 8.84 9.28
CA ILE A 21 9.95 9.66 10.47
C ILE A 21 11.26 10.42 10.29
N ILE A 22 11.19 11.75 10.31
CA ILE A 22 12.36 12.63 10.30
C ILE A 22 12.79 12.82 11.76
N PRO A 23 13.90 12.20 12.21
CA PRO A 23 14.27 12.18 13.62
C PRO A 23 14.59 13.57 14.12
N THR A 24 14.13 13.90 15.32
CA THR A 24 14.49 15.18 15.96
C THR A 24 14.57 15.04 17.48
N LYS A 25 15.48 15.80 18.09
CA LYS A 25 15.55 15.99 19.54
C LYS A 25 14.71 17.18 20.03
N CYS A 26 14.13 17.96 19.13
CA CYS A 26 13.34 19.13 19.48
C CYS A 26 12.12 18.76 20.34
N ARG A 27 11.77 19.65 21.26
CA ARG A 27 10.53 19.60 22.01
C ARG A 27 9.49 20.43 21.26
N HIS A 28 8.65 19.76 20.49
CA HIS A 28 7.63 20.38 19.67
C HIS A 28 6.36 19.51 19.69
N GLU A 29 5.19 20.13 19.66
CA GLU A 29 3.88 19.45 19.75
C GLU A 29 3.58 18.55 18.55
N LEU A 30 4.00 18.95 17.35
CA LEU A 30 3.84 18.15 16.12
C LEU A 30 4.69 16.86 16.08
N LYS A 31 5.57 16.64 17.05
CA LYS A 31 6.41 15.45 17.10
C LYS A 31 5.56 14.21 17.32
N GLN A 32 5.71 13.23 16.45
CA GLN A 32 4.98 11.97 16.48
C GLN A 32 5.86 10.84 17.04
N TYR A 33 5.22 9.89 17.71
CA TYR A 33 5.83 8.63 18.13
C TYR A 33 5.36 7.50 17.21
N ASN A 34 6.29 6.83 16.53
CA ASN A 34 6.02 5.62 15.76
C ASN A 34 6.92 4.47 16.28
N PRO A 35 6.37 3.50 17.03
CA PRO A 35 7.17 2.42 17.61
C PRO A 35 7.74 1.45 16.56
N ALA A 36 7.21 1.45 15.34
CA ALA A 36 7.63 0.56 14.26
C ALA A 36 8.87 1.04 13.50
N LYS A 37 9.29 2.31 13.67
CA LYS A 37 10.46 2.88 12.97
C LYS A 37 11.71 2.85 13.87
N PRO A 38 12.94 2.72 13.29
CA PRO A 38 14.18 2.66 14.08
C PRO A 38 14.37 3.88 15.00
N HIS A 39 14.13 5.07 14.46
CA HIS A 39 14.02 6.30 15.22
C HIS A 39 12.55 6.59 15.49
N LYS A 40 12.12 6.32 16.73
CA LYS A 40 10.69 6.32 17.07
C LYS A 40 10.07 7.70 17.22
N TRP A 41 10.88 8.74 17.46
CA TRP A 41 10.41 10.10 17.70
C TRP A 41 10.88 11.04 16.60
N GLY A 42 9.96 11.75 15.98
CA GLY A 42 10.30 12.70 14.93
C GLY A 42 9.08 13.37 14.30
N TYR A 43 9.31 14.10 13.21
CA TYR A 43 8.20 14.62 12.39
C TYR A 43 7.75 13.53 11.42
N LYS A 44 6.43 13.29 11.39
CA LYS A 44 5.85 12.32 10.45
C LYS A 44 5.74 12.97 9.07
N ASN A 45 6.27 12.27 8.07
CA ASN A 45 6.23 12.68 6.67
C ASN A 45 5.58 11.54 5.86
N GLN A 46 4.64 11.88 4.99
CA GLN A 46 4.06 10.94 4.03
C GLN A 46 4.75 11.16 2.70
N VAL A 47 5.26 10.11 2.05
CA VAL A 47 6.16 10.24 0.90
C VAL A 47 5.61 9.43 -0.27
N LEU A 48 5.64 10.02 -1.46
CA LEU A 48 5.55 9.29 -2.73
C LEU A 48 6.97 9.09 -3.26
N SER A 49 7.39 7.83 -3.42
CA SER A 49 8.70 7.52 -3.99
C SER A 49 8.63 6.50 -5.11
N GLY A 50 9.67 6.48 -5.94
CA GLY A 50 9.90 5.43 -6.94
C GLY A 50 10.69 4.26 -6.36
N VAL A 51 10.87 3.23 -7.18
CA VAL A 51 11.62 2.01 -6.82
C VAL A 51 13.10 2.34 -6.60
N SER A 52 13.62 3.40 -7.22
CA SER A 52 14.97 3.91 -6.98
C SER A 52 15.21 4.49 -5.58
N GLY A 53 14.15 4.73 -4.81
CA GLY A 53 14.21 5.47 -3.55
C GLY A 53 14.08 6.99 -3.72
N PHE A 54 13.88 7.49 -4.94
CA PHE A 54 13.68 8.92 -5.17
C PHE A 54 12.31 9.39 -4.70
N SER A 55 12.26 10.42 -3.86
CA SER A 55 11.01 11.04 -3.39
C SER A 55 10.50 12.09 -4.37
N TYR A 56 9.34 11.81 -4.98
CA TYR A 56 8.69 12.67 -5.98
C TYR A 56 7.73 13.69 -5.37
N ASP A 57 7.09 13.32 -4.27
CA ASP A 57 6.24 14.22 -3.50
C ASP A 57 6.26 13.83 -2.02
N PHE A 58 5.93 14.79 -1.15
CA PHE A 58 5.80 14.54 0.28
C PHE A 58 4.80 15.47 0.95
N ASP A 59 4.27 15.04 2.08
CA ASP A 59 3.29 15.76 2.89
C ASP A 59 3.63 15.62 4.38
N ILE A 60 4.03 16.72 4.99
CA ILE A 60 4.45 16.76 6.39
C ILE A 60 3.19 16.85 7.27
N PHE A 61 3.06 15.91 8.20
CA PHE A 61 1.98 15.94 9.16
C PHE A 61 2.11 17.15 10.09
N ALA A 62 1.13 18.06 10.02
CA ALA A 62 1.06 19.29 10.80
C ALA A 62 -0.18 19.35 11.72
N GLY A 63 -0.71 18.21 12.15
CA GLY A 63 -1.88 18.13 13.03
C GLY A 63 -3.22 18.01 12.29
N ASP A 64 -4.26 18.67 12.81
CA ASP A 64 -5.67 18.48 12.41
C ASP A 64 -6.02 19.07 11.03
N GLN A 65 -5.13 19.87 10.43
CA GLN A 65 -5.35 20.46 9.09
C GLN A 65 -5.16 19.46 7.92
N SER A 66 -5.01 18.16 8.20
CA SER A 66 -4.47 17.18 7.24
C SER A 66 -5.50 16.43 6.39
N ASN A 67 -6.80 16.70 6.55
CA ASN A 67 -7.86 16.10 5.71
C ASN A 67 -8.27 16.95 4.50
N SER A 68 -7.34 17.68 3.89
CA SER A 68 -7.58 18.34 2.61
C SER A 68 -7.58 17.31 1.46
N TYR A 69 -8.33 17.54 0.41
CA TYR A 69 -8.29 16.72 -0.80
C TYR A 69 -8.47 17.64 -2.01
N PRO A 70 -8.01 17.23 -3.21
CA PRO A 70 -8.23 18.00 -4.43
C PRO A 70 -9.71 18.34 -4.61
N SER A 71 -10.02 19.54 -5.10
CA SER A 71 -11.42 20.01 -5.26
C SER A 71 -12.25 19.16 -6.22
N ASP A 72 -11.60 18.41 -7.12
CA ASP A 72 -12.19 17.47 -8.05
C ASP A 72 -12.27 16.02 -7.51
N ALA A 73 -11.86 15.80 -6.26
CA ALA A 73 -11.90 14.50 -5.60
C ALA A 73 -13.00 14.46 -4.52
N PRO A 74 -13.66 13.31 -4.32
CA PRO A 74 -14.53 13.12 -3.16
C PRO A 74 -13.69 12.96 -1.88
N ASP A 75 -14.31 13.19 -0.72
CA ASP A 75 -13.69 12.81 0.56
C ASP A 75 -13.65 11.27 0.67
N LEU A 76 -12.45 10.70 0.70
CA LEU A 76 -12.20 9.26 0.82
C LEU A 76 -11.71 8.87 2.23
N GLY A 77 -11.72 9.82 3.16
CA GLY A 77 -11.16 9.70 4.51
C GLY A 77 -9.67 10.05 4.57
N VAL A 78 -9.22 10.46 5.77
CA VAL A 78 -7.89 11.03 6.04
C VAL A 78 -6.74 10.30 5.36
N SER A 79 -6.65 8.98 5.52
CA SER A 79 -5.57 8.18 4.95
C SER A 79 -5.61 8.13 3.41
N SER A 80 -6.81 7.95 2.84
CA SER A 80 -6.99 7.90 1.38
C SER A 80 -6.72 9.27 0.74
N ASN A 81 -7.13 10.35 1.41
CA ASN A 81 -6.94 11.71 0.92
C ASN A 81 -5.46 12.09 0.82
N ILE A 82 -4.61 11.58 1.73
CA ILE A 82 -3.14 11.72 1.61
C ILE A 82 -2.66 11.10 0.30
N VAL A 83 -3.06 9.87 -0.03
CA VAL A 83 -2.67 9.21 -1.29
C VAL A 83 -3.17 10.01 -2.49
N THR A 84 -4.40 10.48 -2.45
CA THR A 84 -4.98 11.32 -3.51
C THR A 84 -4.18 12.60 -3.75
N ARG A 85 -3.71 13.28 -2.68
CA ARG A 85 -2.86 14.47 -2.81
C ARG A 85 -1.50 14.14 -3.39
N LEU A 86 -0.81 13.14 -2.83
CA LEU A 86 0.53 12.74 -3.25
C LEU A 86 0.57 12.24 -4.70
N THR A 87 -0.50 11.58 -5.16
CA THR A 87 -0.60 11.04 -6.53
C THR A 87 -1.16 12.03 -7.55
N SER A 88 -1.50 13.26 -7.16
CA SER A 88 -2.13 14.26 -8.03
C SER A 88 -1.31 14.62 -9.27
N THR A 89 0.03 14.55 -9.18
CA THR A 89 0.95 14.87 -10.27
C THR A 89 1.46 13.63 -11.01
N VAL A 90 0.91 12.45 -10.73
CA VAL A 90 1.24 11.20 -11.44
C VAL A 90 0.54 11.20 -12.80
N PRO A 91 1.24 10.88 -13.90
CA PRO A 91 0.61 10.81 -15.22
C PRO A 91 -0.53 9.78 -15.25
N GLN A 92 -1.71 10.25 -15.64
CA GLN A 92 -2.94 9.46 -15.70
C GLN A 92 -3.02 8.69 -17.02
N HIS A 93 -3.70 7.53 -17.00
CA HIS A 93 -3.93 6.67 -18.17
C HIS A 93 -2.64 6.19 -18.87
N GLN A 94 -1.55 6.10 -18.13
CA GLN A 94 -0.23 5.67 -18.62
C GLN A 94 0.32 4.47 -17.84
N ASN A 95 -0.57 3.66 -17.26
CA ASN A 95 -0.24 2.42 -16.55
C ASN A 95 0.67 2.59 -15.32
N TYR A 96 0.74 3.79 -14.74
CA TYR A 96 1.43 4.02 -13.46
C TYR A 96 0.79 3.20 -12.35
N LYS A 97 1.63 2.56 -11.53
CA LYS A 97 1.22 1.65 -10.46
C LYS A 97 1.55 2.27 -9.12
N ILE A 98 0.54 2.32 -8.25
CA ILE A 98 0.68 2.93 -6.93
C ILE A 98 0.53 1.83 -5.88
N CYS A 99 1.61 1.59 -5.14
CA CYS A 99 1.64 0.69 -4.02
C CYS A 99 1.49 1.46 -2.71
N PHE A 100 0.76 0.91 -1.73
CA PHE A 100 0.68 1.50 -0.40
C PHE A 100 0.33 0.47 0.68
N ASP A 101 0.62 0.83 1.92
CA ASP A 101 0.37 -0.02 3.09
C ASP A 101 -1.13 -0.11 3.45
N ASN A 102 -1.42 -0.89 4.50
CA ASN A 102 -2.78 -1.12 4.98
C ASN A 102 -3.42 0.08 5.70
N TRP A 103 -2.63 1.07 6.14
CA TRP A 103 -3.15 2.29 6.74
C TRP A 103 -3.77 3.20 5.68
N PHE A 104 -3.25 3.18 4.45
CA PHE A 104 -3.82 3.95 3.33
C PHE A 104 -4.95 3.22 2.59
N ASN A 105 -4.86 1.90 2.46
CA ASN A 105 -5.71 1.16 1.53
C ASN A 105 -7.19 1.09 1.95
N SER A 106 -8.08 1.29 0.97
CA SER A 106 -9.53 1.10 1.08
C SER A 106 -10.14 0.80 -0.30
N PRO A 107 -11.32 0.14 -0.37
CA PRO A 107 -12.00 -0.09 -1.65
C PRO A 107 -12.30 1.20 -2.42
N ASN A 108 -12.74 2.26 -1.73
CA ASN A 108 -13.07 3.54 -2.36
C ASN A 108 -11.83 4.22 -2.96
N LEU A 109 -10.68 4.15 -2.29
CA LEU A 109 -9.40 4.63 -2.83
C LEU A 109 -9.00 3.88 -4.10
N GLN A 110 -9.14 2.54 -4.11
CA GLN A 110 -8.82 1.71 -5.27
C GLN A 110 -9.69 2.10 -6.48
N VAL A 111 -11.00 2.24 -6.28
CA VAL A 111 -11.94 2.69 -7.32
C VAL A 111 -11.57 4.06 -7.85
N TYR A 112 -11.28 5.01 -6.96
CA TYR A 112 -10.94 6.39 -7.32
C TYR A 112 -9.66 6.44 -8.18
N LEU A 113 -8.57 5.82 -7.73
CA LEU A 113 -7.30 5.82 -8.44
C LEU A 113 -7.42 5.09 -9.80
N TYR A 114 -8.17 3.98 -9.84
CA TYR A 114 -8.42 3.27 -11.10
C TYR A 114 -9.19 4.11 -12.11
N LYS A 115 -10.21 4.86 -11.67
CA LYS A 115 -10.95 5.80 -12.54
C LYS A 115 -10.08 6.95 -13.07
N LYS A 116 -9.02 7.33 -12.35
CA LYS A 116 -7.97 8.26 -12.81
C LYS A 116 -6.93 7.59 -13.72
N GLY A 117 -7.13 6.33 -14.11
CA GLY A 117 -6.20 5.60 -14.99
C GLY A 117 -4.90 5.16 -14.32
N LEU A 118 -4.89 5.07 -12.99
CA LEU A 118 -3.78 4.52 -12.20
C LEU A 118 -4.07 3.07 -11.81
N LEU A 119 -3.03 2.30 -11.48
CA LEU A 119 -3.13 0.89 -11.15
C LEU A 119 -2.77 0.67 -9.66
N PRO A 120 -3.73 0.81 -8.74
CA PRO A 120 -3.49 0.69 -7.30
C PRO A 120 -3.35 -0.77 -6.82
N LEU A 121 -2.48 -0.97 -5.83
CA LEU A 121 -2.25 -2.22 -5.12
C LEU A 121 -1.83 -1.90 -3.69
N GLY A 122 -2.33 -2.64 -2.70
CA GLY A 122 -1.83 -2.46 -1.34
C GLY A 122 -2.22 -3.59 -0.42
N THR A 123 -1.54 -3.68 0.72
CA THR A 123 -2.08 -4.49 1.82
C THR A 123 -3.36 -3.86 2.34
N VAL A 124 -4.27 -4.66 2.91
CA VAL A 124 -5.55 -4.14 3.41
C VAL A 124 -5.92 -4.83 4.72
N ARG A 125 -6.58 -4.08 5.61
CA ARG A 125 -7.22 -4.67 6.79
C ARG A 125 -8.63 -5.12 6.39
N LEU A 126 -8.97 -6.39 6.65
CA LEU A 126 -10.28 -6.95 6.24
C LEU A 126 -11.48 -6.19 6.84
N ASN A 127 -11.33 -5.57 8.01
CA ASN A 127 -12.38 -4.74 8.61
C ASN A 127 -12.67 -3.44 7.82
N ARG A 128 -11.80 -3.04 6.88
CA ARG A 128 -12.03 -1.94 5.95
C ARG A 128 -12.65 -2.38 4.62
N VAL A 129 -12.88 -3.69 4.44
CA VAL A 129 -13.51 -4.23 3.23
C VAL A 129 -14.88 -4.81 3.62
N PRO A 130 -15.97 -4.07 3.37
CA PRO A 130 -17.32 -4.49 3.75
C PRO A 130 -17.68 -5.83 3.10
N ASN A 131 -18.35 -6.70 3.85
CA ASN A 131 -18.90 -7.97 3.35
C ASN A 131 -17.87 -8.86 2.63
N SER A 132 -16.59 -8.74 2.97
CA SER A 132 -15.52 -9.50 2.30
C SER A 132 -15.72 -11.02 2.45
N ASN A 133 -16.25 -11.49 3.59
CA ASN A 133 -16.49 -12.91 3.89
C ASN A 133 -15.28 -13.81 3.53
N MET A 134 -14.05 -13.28 3.67
CA MET A 134 -12.83 -13.99 3.32
C MET A 134 -12.58 -15.16 4.28
N SER A 135 -11.82 -16.15 3.83
CA SER A 135 -11.33 -17.21 4.72
C SER A 135 -10.61 -16.61 5.91
N SER A 136 -10.97 -17.08 7.10
CA SER A 136 -10.32 -16.65 8.34
C SER A 136 -8.87 -17.09 8.37
N GLU A 137 -8.04 -16.39 9.17
CA GLU A 137 -6.64 -16.78 9.36
C GLU A 137 -6.52 -18.20 9.93
N LYS A 138 -7.47 -18.65 10.76
CA LYS A 138 -7.51 -20.01 11.30
C LYS A 138 -7.71 -21.05 10.19
N GLU A 139 -8.60 -20.79 9.24
CA GLU A 139 -8.87 -21.69 8.11
C GLU A 139 -7.68 -21.78 7.17
N LEU A 140 -7.09 -20.63 6.81
CA LEU A 140 -5.90 -20.60 5.95
C LEU A 140 -4.71 -21.29 6.64
N LYS A 141 -4.50 -21.04 7.94
CA LYS A 141 -3.47 -21.72 8.72
C LYS A 141 -3.66 -23.24 8.72
N LYS A 142 -4.91 -23.73 8.83
CA LYS A 142 -5.22 -25.16 8.77
C LYS A 142 -4.94 -25.77 7.39
N ARG A 143 -5.14 -25.01 6.30
CA ARG A 143 -4.79 -25.43 4.93
C ARG A 143 -3.28 -25.48 4.69
N GLY A 144 -2.49 -24.81 5.52
CA GLY A 144 -1.04 -24.84 5.48
C GLY A 144 -0.43 -23.61 4.83
N ARG A 145 0.90 -23.54 4.91
CA ARG A 145 1.73 -22.45 4.39
C ARG A 145 1.64 -22.41 2.85
N GLY A 146 1.45 -21.22 2.29
CA GLY A 146 1.19 -21.03 0.86
C GLY A 146 -0.28 -21.03 0.49
N SER A 147 -1.18 -21.39 1.41
CA SER A 147 -2.62 -21.34 1.13
C SER A 147 -3.06 -19.92 0.80
N MET A 148 -3.97 -19.82 -0.17
CA MET A 148 -4.51 -18.56 -0.64
C MET A 148 -6.01 -18.64 -0.91
N ALA A 149 -6.65 -17.49 -0.91
CA ALA A 149 -8.02 -17.31 -1.34
C ALA A 149 -8.13 -15.97 -2.08
N GLU A 150 -8.86 -15.95 -3.19
CA GLU A 150 -9.17 -14.72 -3.91
C GLU A 150 -10.67 -14.53 -3.98
N LYS A 151 -11.11 -13.28 -3.81
CA LYS A 151 -12.44 -12.85 -4.18
C LYS A 151 -12.37 -11.64 -5.08
N VAL A 152 -13.26 -11.61 -6.05
CA VAL A 152 -13.39 -10.50 -6.98
C VAL A 152 -14.74 -9.84 -6.76
N ALA A 153 -14.74 -8.52 -6.66
CA ALA A 153 -15.95 -7.72 -6.61
C ALA A 153 -15.90 -6.62 -7.68
N VAL A 154 -17.08 -6.15 -8.09
CA VAL A 154 -17.20 -4.96 -8.94
C VAL A 154 -17.81 -3.86 -8.11
N ILE A 155 -17.10 -2.74 -7.95
CA ILE A 155 -17.55 -1.54 -7.23
C ILE A 155 -17.47 -0.38 -8.20
N ASP A 156 -18.58 0.32 -8.43
CA ASP A 156 -18.69 1.40 -9.42
C ASP A 156 -18.08 1.08 -10.80
N LYS A 157 -18.37 -0.13 -11.32
CA LYS A 157 -17.84 -0.65 -12.60
C LYS A 157 -16.32 -0.92 -12.60
N VAL A 158 -15.64 -0.85 -11.45
CA VAL A 158 -14.24 -1.22 -11.30
C VAL A 158 -14.14 -2.61 -10.67
N LYS A 159 -13.41 -3.52 -11.33
CA LYS A 159 -13.13 -4.86 -10.83
C LYS A 159 -11.98 -4.79 -9.82
N LEU A 160 -12.24 -5.19 -8.58
CA LEU A 160 -11.24 -5.29 -7.52
C LEU A 160 -11.00 -6.76 -7.17
N SER A 161 -9.74 -7.12 -6.94
CA SER A 161 -9.31 -8.40 -6.42
C SER A 161 -8.86 -8.26 -4.97
N LEU A 162 -9.45 -9.06 -4.08
CA LEU A 162 -9.05 -9.23 -2.70
C LEU A 162 -8.39 -10.60 -2.54
N VAL A 163 -7.10 -10.60 -2.29
CA VAL A 163 -6.28 -11.81 -2.15
C VAL A 163 -5.84 -11.96 -0.70
N SER A 164 -6.12 -13.12 -0.09
CA SER A 164 -5.53 -13.55 1.17
C SER A 164 -4.46 -14.60 0.90
N TRP A 165 -3.30 -14.47 1.53
CA TRP A 165 -2.21 -15.44 1.45
C TRP A 165 -1.60 -15.70 2.82
N PHE A 166 -1.45 -16.98 3.16
CA PHE A 166 -0.92 -17.40 4.44
C PHE A 166 0.52 -17.91 4.31
N ASP A 167 1.46 -17.20 4.92
CA ASP A 167 2.83 -17.65 5.13
C ASP A 167 2.99 -18.05 6.62
N ASN A 168 3.68 -17.23 7.43
CA ASN A 168 3.69 -17.37 8.88
C ASN A 168 2.48 -16.66 9.53
N LYS A 169 1.96 -15.66 8.84
CA LYS A 169 0.78 -14.87 9.18
C LYS A 169 -0.02 -14.63 7.91
N ASN A 170 -1.31 -14.39 8.07
CA ASN A 170 -2.14 -14.01 6.94
C ASN A 170 -1.83 -12.58 6.47
N VAL A 171 -1.70 -12.40 5.15
CA VAL A 171 -1.60 -11.09 4.49
C VAL A 171 -2.78 -10.96 3.54
N ASN A 172 -3.47 -9.83 3.59
CA ASN A 172 -4.54 -9.51 2.66
C ASN A 172 -4.10 -8.36 1.77
N LEU A 173 -4.30 -8.50 0.47
CA LEU A 173 -4.06 -7.47 -0.53
C LEU A 173 -5.35 -7.12 -1.25
N LEU A 174 -5.51 -5.84 -1.55
CA LEU A 174 -6.57 -5.33 -2.40
C LEU A 174 -5.93 -4.62 -3.59
N SER A 175 -6.41 -4.92 -4.79
CA SER A 175 -5.89 -4.36 -6.03
C SER A 175 -7.00 -4.18 -7.07
N ALA A 176 -6.82 -3.18 -7.92
CA ALA A 176 -7.65 -2.97 -9.10
C ALA A 176 -7.04 -3.56 -10.39
N TYR A 177 -5.86 -4.18 -10.35
CA TYR A 177 -5.16 -4.64 -11.58
C TYR A 177 -4.45 -5.99 -11.49
N VAL A 178 -4.14 -6.50 -10.29
CA VAL A 178 -3.45 -7.78 -10.12
C VAL A 178 -4.14 -8.64 -9.06
N GLY A 179 -4.31 -9.93 -9.35
CA GLY A 179 -4.94 -10.92 -8.48
C GLY A 179 -3.99 -12.02 -8.05
N SER A 180 -4.52 -13.23 -7.86
CA SER A 180 -3.70 -14.38 -7.46
C SER A 180 -2.89 -14.97 -8.61
N GLU A 181 -3.43 -14.98 -9.83
CA GLU A 181 -2.81 -15.62 -10.98
C GLU A 181 -1.95 -14.66 -11.84
N PRO A 182 -0.90 -15.18 -12.52
CA PRO A 182 -0.37 -16.53 -12.37
C PRO A 182 0.30 -16.72 -11.01
N THR A 183 0.04 -17.84 -10.35
CA THR A 183 0.75 -18.17 -9.11
C THR A 183 2.24 -18.39 -9.35
N THR A 184 3.05 -17.92 -8.40
CA THR A 184 4.51 -18.09 -8.38
C THR A 184 4.92 -18.97 -7.20
N THR A 185 6.21 -19.30 -7.10
CA THR A 185 6.75 -20.05 -5.97
C THR A 185 7.74 -19.21 -5.18
N LYS A 186 7.59 -19.18 -3.86
CA LYS A 186 8.57 -18.56 -2.96
C LYS A 186 9.31 -19.61 -2.15
N ARG A 187 10.65 -19.52 -2.16
CA ARG A 187 11.51 -20.28 -1.26
C ARG A 187 11.37 -19.75 0.17
N ARG A 188 11.13 -20.65 1.12
CA ARG A 188 10.91 -20.32 2.52
C ARG A 188 11.57 -21.31 3.44
N TYR A 189 12.26 -20.80 4.46
CA TYR A 189 12.82 -21.62 5.52
C TYR A 189 11.73 -22.00 6.52
N VAL A 190 11.63 -23.29 6.85
CA VAL A 190 10.74 -23.82 7.90
C VAL A 190 11.60 -24.16 9.10
N ARG A 191 11.40 -23.44 10.21
CA ARG A 191 12.24 -23.60 11.41
C ARG A 191 12.07 -24.97 12.08
N GLN A 192 10.87 -25.54 12.02
CA GLN A 192 10.55 -26.83 12.62
C GLN A 192 11.33 -27.96 11.94
N ASP A 193 11.37 -27.94 10.61
CA ASP A 193 11.97 -29.00 9.79
C ASP A 193 13.43 -28.68 9.39
N LYS A 194 13.91 -27.48 9.72
CA LYS A 194 15.26 -26.95 9.38
C LYS A 194 15.60 -27.01 7.90
N GLU A 195 14.60 -26.90 7.05
CA GLU A 195 14.76 -27.02 5.60
C GLU A 195 14.11 -25.85 4.85
N TYR A 196 14.42 -25.77 3.55
CA TYR A 196 13.77 -24.85 2.64
C TYR A 196 12.68 -25.58 1.88
N VAL A 197 11.47 -25.00 1.90
CA VAL A 197 10.33 -25.45 1.10
C VAL A 197 9.98 -24.38 0.06
N TYR A 198 9.34 -24.82 -1.02
CA TYR A 198 8.75 -23.93 -2.01
C TYR A 198 7.25 -23.90 -1.77
N ILE A 199 6.71 -22.70 -1.49
CA ILE A 199 5.28 -22.51 -1.31
C ILE A 199 4.71 -21.70 -2.47
N PRO A 200 3.46 -21.97 -2.91
CA PRO A 200 2.80 -21.12 -3.88
C PRO A 200 2.54 -19.73 -3.28
N SER A 201 2.61 -18.71 -4.13
CA SER A 201 2.39 -17.31 -3.78
C SER A 201 1.59 -16.62 -4.89
N PRO A 202 0.61 -15.79 -4.54
CA PRO A 202 -0.16 -15.07 -5.56
C PRO A 202 0.70 -13.97 -6.22
N GLN A 203 0.45 -13.71 -7.50
CA GLN A 203 1.12 -12.65 -8.26
C GLN A 203 1.06 -11.29 -7.55
N ALA A 204 -0.08 -10.95 -6.94
CA ALA A 204 -0.24 -9.72 -6.17
C ALA A 204 0.79 -9.55 -5.04
N VAL A 205 1.20 -10.63 -4.35
CA VAL A 205 2.22 -10.58 -3.30
C VAL A 205 3.60 -10.28 -3.89
N ASP A 206 3.93 -10.86 -5.03
CA ASP A 206 5.21 -10.61 -5.72
C ASP A 206 5.32 -9.19 -6.21
N VAL A 207 4.27 -8.69 -6.85
CA VAL A 207 4.21 -7.33 -7.34
C VAL A 207 4.27 -6.34 -6.17
N TYR A 208 3.55 -6.59 -5.07
CA TYR A 208 3.60 -5.71 -3.90
C TYR A 208 5.00 -5.64 -3.29
N ASN A 209 5.62 -6.80 -3.03
CA ASN A 209 6.95 -6.86 -2.40
C ASN A 209 8.05 -6.23 -3.26
N ARG A 210 7.91 -6.23 -4.58
CA ARG A 210 8.89 -5.62 -5.49
C ARG A 210 8.86 -4.09 -5.46
N HIS A 211 7.69 -3.49 -5.22
CA HIS A 211 7.49 -2.06 -5.45
C HIS A 211 7.23 -1.23 -4.19
N MET A 212 6.89 -1.84 -3.05
CA MET A 212 6.71 -1.07 -1.80
C MET A 212 8.00 -0.56 -1.16
N GLY A 213 9.16 -1.16 -1.46
CA GLY A 213 10.41 -0.88 -0.76
C GLY A 213 11.05 0.48 -1.08
N GLY A 214 10.44 1.33 -1.91
CA GLY A 214 11.01 2.61 -2.32
C GLY A 214 11.02 3.69 -1.23
N VAL A 215 10.29 3.53 -0.11
CA VAL A 215 10.21 4.54 0.96
C VAL A 215 10.99 4.16 2.22
N ASP A 216 11.23 2.86 2.43
CA ASP A 216 11.79 2.29 3.67
C ASP A 216 13.32 2.41 3.79
#